data_AF-A0A452ZQ13-F1
#
_entry.id   AF-A0A452ZQ13-F1
#
_cell.length_a   1.000
_cell.length_b   1.000
_cell.length_c   1.000
_cell.angle_alpha   90.00
_cell.angle_beta   90.00
_cell.angle_gamma   90.00
#
_symmetry.space_group_name_H-M   'P 1'
#
loop_
_entity.id
_entity.type
_entity.pdbx_description
1 polymer ?
#
loop_
_entity_poly.entity_id
_entity_poly.type
_entity_poly.pdbx_seq_one_letter_code
_entity_poly.pdbx_strand_id
1 'polypeptide(L)'
;MRGKQRWLDDPRHSSLFLGGYGTMEELLEMITWSQLGIHNKPVGLLNVDGYYDTLLALFDKGAREGFINADCRHILVSAPTAAELLTKMEQYTRSHQEVAPATSWEISELGYAKAPPADG
;
A
#
# COMPACT_ATOMS: atom_id res chain seq x y z
N MET A 1 2.53 14.28 -10.38
CA MET A 1 1.24 14.22 -9.64
C MET A 1 0.02 14.80 -10.38
N ARG A 2 0.14 15.80 -11.28
CA ARG A 2 -1.01 16.35 -12.04
C ARG A 2 -1.52 15.52 -13.25
N GLY A 3 -0.81 14.46 -13.63
CA GLY A 3 -1.19 13.62 -14.79
C GLY A 3 -2.19 12.51 -14.45
N LYS A 4 -2.07 11.88 -13.26
CA LYS A 4 -2.92 10.75 -12.86
C LYS A 4 -4.39 11.13 -12.62
N GLN A 5 -4.65 12.34 -12.14
CA GLN A 5 -6.02 12.82 -11.92
C GLN A 5 -6.85 12.92 -13.21
N ARG A 6 -6.21 13.20 -14.35
CA ARG A 6 -6.89 13.34 -15.65
C ARG A 6 -7.35 12.00 -16.25
N TRP A 7 -6.72 10.89 -15.85
CA TRP A 7 -7.07 9.54 -16.31
C TRP A 7 -8.29 8.97 -15.57
N LEU A 8 -8.56 9.44 -14.35
CA LEU A 8 -9.73 9.07 -13.56
C LEU A 8 -11.05 9.64 -14.12
N ASP A 9 -10.96 10.67 -14.97
CA ASP A 9 -12.13 11.38 -15.51
C ASP A 9 -12.50 10.97 -16.97
N ASP A 10 -11.75 10.08 -17.64
CA ASP A 10 -12.05 9.65 -19.02
C ASP A 10 -12.88 8.34 -19.06
N PRO A 11 -14.14 8.38 -19.53
CA PRO A 11 -15.01 7.21 -19.61
C PRO A 11 -14.59 6.16 -20.66
N ARG A 12 -13.49 6.39 -21.41
CA ARG A 12 -12.97 5.47 -22.44
C ARG A 12 -11.62 4.84 -22.08
N HIS A 13 -11.10 5.06 -20.87
CA HIS A 13 -9.86 4.41 -20.45
C HIS A 13 -10.11 2.95 -20.05
N SER A 14 -10.10 2.06 -21.04
CA SER A 14 -10.16 0.61 -20.83
C SER A 14 -8.75 0.05 -20.59
N SER A 15 -8.22 0.20 -19.38
CA SER A 15 -7.15 -0.66 -18.86
C SER A 15 -7.76 -1.81 -18.07
N LEU A 16 -8.65 -2.57 -18.70
CA LEU A 16 -9.21 -3.81 -18.17
C LEU A 16 -8.41 -4.98 -18.73
N PHE A 17 -7.16 -5.12 -18.30
CA PHE A 17 -6.54 -6.44 -18.27
C PHE A 17 -6.71 -6.98 -16.86
N LEU A 18 -7.56 -7.98 -16.70
CA LEU A 18 -7.62 -8.79 -15.48
C LEU A 18 -6.25 -9.46 -15.32
N GLY A 19 -5.29 -8.83 -14.63
CA GLY A 19 -4.03 -9.46 -14.23
C GLY A 19 -2.72 -9.01 -14.88
N GLY A 20 -2.70 -7.99 -15.74
CA GLY A 20 -1.45 -7.55 -16.39
C GLY A 20 -0.48 -6.80 -15.46
N TYR A 21 0.76 -6.54 -15.93
CA TYR A 21 1.77 -5.77 -15.18
C TYR A 21 1.29 -4.38 -14.75
N GLY A 22 0.51 -3.69 -15.59
CA GLY A 22 -0.06 -2.38 -15.25
C GLY A 22 -0.97 -2.44 -14.02
N THR A 23 -1.86 -3.44 -13.97
CA THR A 23 -2.75 -3.65 -12.82
C THR A 23 -1.97 -3.99 -11.54
N MET A 24 -0.86 -4.72 -11.67
CA MET A 24 0.01 -5.01 -10.52
C MET A 24 0.74 -3.76 -10.00
N GLU A 25 1.21 -2.89 -10.90
CA GLU A 25 1.85 -1.62 -10.52
C GLU A 25 0.87 -0.71 -9.80
N GLU A 26 -0.35 -0.54 -10.34
CA GLU A 26 -1.42 0.25 -9.72
C GLU A 26 -1.82 -0.31 -8.35
N LEU A 27 -1.93 -1.64 -8.23
CA LEU A 27 -2.24 -2.30 -6.96
C LEU A 27 -1.17 -2.00 -5.89
N LEU A 28 0.11 -2.15 -6.24
CA LEU A 28 1.22 -1.90 -5.33
C LEU A 28 1.31 -0.42 -4.92
N GLU A 29 1.03 0.51 -5.85
CA GLU A 29 0.97 1.94 -5.54
C GLU A 29 -0.12 2.24 -4.51
N MET A 30 -1.33 1.68 -4.68
CA MET A 30 -2.43 1.84 -3.74
C MET A 30 -2.13 1.24 -2.36
N ILE A 31 -1.49 0.07 -2.30
CA ILE A 31 -1.03 -0.51 -1.03
C ILE A 31 -0.03 0.44 -0.34
N THR A 32 0.92 0.99 -1.11
CA THR A 32 1.94 1.90 -0.59
C THR A 32 1.33 3.20 -0.06
N TRP A 33 0.35 3.78 -0.75
CA TRP A 33 -0.34 4.98 -0.28
C TRP A 33 -1.12 4.75 1.01
N SER A 34 -1.77 3.59 1.15
CA SER A 34 -2.42 3.20 2.40
C SER A 34 -1.39 3.03 3.52
N GLN A 35 -0.25 2.40 3.24
CA GLN A 35 0.83 2.20 4.21
C GLN A 35 1.40 3.55 4.72
N LEU A 36 1.53 4.52 3.81
CA LEU A 36 1.97 5.89 4.12
C LEU A 36 0.88 6.75 4.79
N GLY A 37 -0.34 6.23 4.99
CA GLY A 37 -1.43 6.97 5.61
C GLY A 37 -2.08 8.05 4.72
N ILE A 38 -1.77 8.08 3.42
CA ILE A 38 -2.34 9.06 2.47
C ILE A 38 -3.84 8.84 2.28
N HIS A 39 -4.32 7.59 2.39
CA HIS A 39 -5.74 7.26 2.41
C HIS A 39 -6.07 6.15 3.40
N ASN A 40 -7.35 6.10 3.81
CA ASN A 40 -7.87 5.15 4.79
C ASN A 40 -8.78 4.06 4.20
N LYS A 41 -8.81 3.91 2.88
CA LYS A 41 -9.65 2.94 2.18
C LYS A 41 -8.95 1.57 2.05
N PRO A 42 -9.66 0.45 2.22
CA PRO A 42 -9.10 -0.87 1.93
C PRO A 42 -8.79 -1.01 0.44
N VAL A 43 -7.76 -1.79 0.13
CA VAL A 43 -7.42 -2.16 -1.25
C VAL A 43 -8.01 -3.53 -1.53
N GLY A 44 -8.97 -3.60 -2.45
CA GLY A 44 -9.65 -4.84 -2.81
C GLY A 44 -8.96 -5.57 -3.96
N LEU A 45 -8.77 -6.89 -3.83
CA LEU A 45 -8.22 -7.75 -4.87
C LEU A 45 -9.16 -8.94 -5.14
N LEU A 46 -9.79 -8.93 -6.31
CA LEU A 46 -10.62 -10.05 -6.76
C LEU A 46 -9.71 -11.19 -7.26
N ASN A 47 -9.69 -12.30 -6.52
CA ASN A 47 -8.82 -13.44 -6.78
C ASN A 47 -9.59 -14.61 -7.41
N VAL A 48 -9.98 -14.46 -8.67
CA VAL A 48 -10.72 -15.49 -9.42
C VAL A 48 -9.82 -16.70 -9.65
N ASP A 49 -10.32 -17.90 -9.31
CA ASP A 49 -9.65 -19.20 -9.49
C ASP A 49 -8.20 -19.25 -8.97
N GLY A 50 -7.86 -18.44 -7.96
CA GLY A 50 -6.54 -18.40 -7.35
C GLY A 50 -5.46 -17.71 -8.20
N TYR A 51 -5.84 -16.91 -9.20
CA TYR A 51 -4.89 -16.21 -10.08
C TYR A 51 -3.79 -15.43 -9.33
N TYR A 52 -4.15 -14.80 -8.21
CA TYR A 52 -3.25 -13.98 -7.38
C TYR A 52 -2.67 -14.74 -6.18
N ASP A 53 -2.85 -16.05 -6.04
CA ASP A 53 -2.35 -16.80 -4.88
C ASP A 53 -0.84 -16.67 -4.68
N THR A 54 -0.09 -16.71 -5.79
CA THR A 54 1.37 -16.53 -5.75
C THR A 54 1.77 -15.14 -5.27
N LEU A 55 1.00 -14.11 -5.66
CA LEU A 55 1.24 -12.73 -5.25
C LEU A 55 0.92 -12.53 -3.77
N LEU A 56 -0.20 -13.09 -3.30
CA LEU A 56 -0.58 -13.06 -1.88
C LEU A 56 0.47 -13.79 -1.02
N ALA A 57 0.96 -14.95 -1.48
CA ALA A 57 2.02 -15.68 -0.80
C ALA A 57 3.35 -14.90 -0.74
N LEU A 58 3.66 -14.09 -1.76
CA LEU A 58 4.81 -13.18 -1.74
C LEU A 58 4.66 -12.13 -0.63
N PHE A 59 3.47 -11.55 -0.48
CA PHE A 59 3.21 -10.58 0.60
C PHE A 59 3.26 -11.23 1.98
N ASP A 60 2.74 -12.45 2.13
CA ASP A 60 2.83 -13.21 3.39
C ASP A 60 4.29 -13.52 3.76
N LYS A 61 5.10 -13.90 2.75
CA LYS A 61 6.54 -14.08 2.95
C LYS A 61 7.20 -12.78 3.35
N GLY A 62 6.95 -11.68 2.64
CA GLY A 62 7.50 -10.37 2.96
C GLY A 62 7.17 -9.92 4.39
N ALA A 63 5.94 -10.19 4.85
CA ALA A 63 5.53 -9.91 6.22
C ALA A 63 6.28 -10.79 7.24
N ARG A 64 6.41 -12.09 6.97
CA ARG A 64 7.12 -13.03 7.84
C ARG A 64 8.61 -12.72 7.97
N GLU A 65 9.26 -12.32 6.87
CA GLU A 65 10.68 -11.96 6.85
C GLU A 65 10.94 -10.53 7.38
N GLY A 66 9.88 -9.77 7.74
CA GLY A 66 9.99 -8.43 8.29
C GLY A 66 10.17 -7.29 7.27
N PHE A 67 10.05 -7.57 5.97
CA PHE A 67 10.07 -6.54 4.92
C PHE A 67 8.75 -5.77 4.81
N ILE A 68 7.64 -6.40 5.15
CA ILE A 68 6.31 -5.79 5.20
C ILE A 68 5.89 -5.75 6.66
N ASN A 69 5.46 -4.58 7.15
CA ASN A 69 4.89 -4.51 8.49
C ASN A 69 3.62 -5.38 8.54
N ALA A 70 3.53 -6.29 9.50
CA ALA A 70 2.40 -7.20 9.68
C ALA A 70 1.06 -6.46 9.75
N ASP A 71 1.04 -5.26 10.33
CA ASP A 71 -0.17 -4.43 10.39
C ASP A 71 -0.60 -3.95 8.99
N CYS A 72 0.37 -3.66 8.12
CA CYS A 72 0.13 -3.24 6.74
C CYS A 72 -0.33 -4.40 5.85
N ARG A 73 -0.11 -5.65 6.26
CA ARG A 73 -0.60 -6.81 5.49
C ARG A 73 -2.13 -6.86 5.39
N HIS A 74 -2.83 -6.27 6.36
CA HIS A 74 -4.28 -6.21 6.42
C HIS A 74 -4.88 -5.15 5.47
N ILE A 75 -4.07 -4.26 4.88
CA ILE A 75 -4.50 -3.26 3.90
C ILE A 75 -5.15 -3.92 2.67
N LEU A 76 -4.60 -5.06 2.27
CA LEU A 76 -5.05 -5.81 1.11
C LEU A 76 -6.10 -6.84 1.51
N VAL A 77 -7.33 -6.63 1.02
CA VAL A 77 -8.46 -7.54 1.20
C VAL A 77 -8.66 -8.31 -0.09
N SER A 78 -8.62 -9.65 -0.03
CA SER A 78 -8.91 -10.49 -1.19
C SER A 78 -10.12 -11.41 -0.98
N ALA A 79 -10.79 -11.73 -2.09
CA ALA A 79 -11.86 -12.70 -2.14
C ALA A 79 -12.00 -13.28 -3.56
N PRO A 80 -12.52 -14.51 -3.71
CA PRO A 80 -12.74 -15.14 -5.01
C PRO A 80 -13.93 -14.57 -5.79
N THR A 81 -14.87 -13.91 -5.11
CA THR A 81 -16.07 -13.34 -5.74
C THR A 81 -16.23 -11.86 -5.41
N ALA A 82 -16.84 -11.11 -6.33
CA ALA A 82 -17.08 -9.67 -6.14
C ALA A 82 -17.99 -9.39 -4.92
N ALA A 83 -19.03 -10.20 -4.72
CA ALA A 83 -19.94 -10.04 -3.58
C ALA A 83 -19.23 -10.23 -2.23
N GLU A 84 -18.38 -11.26 -2.13
CA GLU A 84 -17.59 -11.50 -0.93
C GLU A 84 -16.53 -10.40 -0.73
N LEU A 85 -15.90 -9.93 -1.80
CA LEU A 85 -14.94 -8.85 -1.75
C LEU A 85 -15.56 -7.57 -1.18
N LEU A 86 -16.72 -7.16 -1.72
CA LEU A 86 -17.44 -5.98 -1.26
C LEU A 86 -17.83 -6.10 0.21
N THR A 87 -18.36 -7.26 0.62
CA THR A 87 -18.71 -7.52 2.02
C THR A 87 -17.50 -7.36 2.94
N LYS A 88 -16.34 -7.94 2.57
CA LYS A 88 -15.11 -7.81 3.37
C LYS A 88 -14.58 -6.37 3.40
N MET A 89 -14.70 -5.63 2.30
CA MET A 89 -14.30 -4.23 2.23
C MET A 89 -15.18 -3.32 3.08
N GLU A 90 -16.49 -3.60 3.18
CA GLU A 90 -17.41 -2.86 4.05
C GLU A 90 -17.14 -3.11 5.54
N GLN A 91 -16.70 -4.33 5.88
CA GLN A 91 -16.35 -4.71 7.26
C GLN A 91 -14.94 -4.28 7.67
N TYR A 92 -14.16 -3.75 6.73
CA TYR A 92 -12.77 -3.37 6.99
C TYR A 92 -12.69 -2.25 8.03
N THR A 93 -12.02 -2.54 9.14
CA THR A 93 -11.63 -1.55 10.14
C THR A 93 -10.12 -1.43 10.12
N ARG A 94 -9.60 -0.20 10.03
CA ARG A 94 -8.17 0.07 10.00
C ARG A 94 -7.51 -0.46 11.28
N SER A 95 -6.58 -1.40 11.14
CA SER A 95 -5.80 -1.94 12.26
C SER A 95 -4.35 -1.46 12.30
N HIS A 96 -3.84 -0.78 11.25
CA HIS A 96 -2.43 -0.38 11.18
C HIS A 96 -2.17 1.06 11.65
N GLN A 97 -1.13 1.22 12.48
CA GLN A 97 -0.52 2.51 12.77
C GLN A 97 0.25 3.03 11.54
N GLU A 98 0.38 4.36 11.45
CA GLU A 98 1.16 5.02 10.40
C GLU A 98 2.63 4.60 10.50
N VAL A 99 3.24 4.15 9.39
CA VAL A 99 4.61 3.62 9.41
C VAL A 99 5.65 4.73 9.60
N ALA A 100 5.26 5.99 9.38
CA ALA A 100 6.07 7.15 9.72
C ALA A 100 5.21 8.12 10.54
N PRO A 101 5.56 8.44 11.80
CA PRO A 101 4.95 9.57 12.48
C PRO A 101 5.30 10.85 11.70
N ALA A 102 4.30 11.71 11.46
CA ALA A 102 4.48 13.01 10.80
C ALA A 102 5.53 13.94 11.49
N THR A 103 6.10 13.52 12.62
CA THR A 103 6.94 14.32 13.51
C THR A 103 8.35 13.76 13.74
N SER A 104 8.77 12.67 13.09
CA SER A 104 10.13 12.12 13.29
C SER A 104 11.09 12.55 12.19
N TRP A 105 11.35 13.85 12.10
CA TRP A 105 12.51 14.42 11.39
C TRP A 105 13.45 15.14 12.35
N GLU A 106 13.35 14.86 13.66
CA GLU A 106 14.28 15.39 14.64
C GLU A 106 15.67 14.77 14.44
N ILE A 107 16.47 15.46 13.62
CA ILE A 107 17.88 15.21 13.35
C ILE A 107 18.71 15.13 14.66
N SER A 108 18.17 15.65 15.77
CA SER A 108 18.75 15.58 17.12
C SER A 108 18.93 14.16 17.66
N GLU A 109 18.17 13.16 17.20
CA GLU A 109 18.32 11.77 17.69
C GLU A 109 19.31 10.92 16.88
N LEU A 110 19.83 11.43 15.75
CA LEU A 110 20.73 10.67 14.86
C LEU A 110 22.22 10.78 15.22
N GLY A 111 22.56 11.29 16.40
CA GLY A 111 23.93 11.23 16.93
C GLY A 111 25.00 11.99 16.13
N TYR A 112 24.61 12.80 15.13
CA TYR A 112 25.54 13.72 14.47
C TYR A 112 25.80 14.90 15.41
N ALA A 113 26.78 14.71 16.29
CA ALA A 113 27.33 15.75 17.12
C ALA A 113 27.72 16.96 16.26
N LYS A 114 27.27 18.13 16.71
CA LYS A 114 27.65 19.46 16.25
C LYS A 114 29.13 19.48 15.85
N ALA A 115 29.41 19.80 14.58
CA ALA A 115 30.79 19.98 14.12
C ALA A 115 31.52 20.96 15.06
N PRO A 116 32.76 20.67 15.46
CA PRO A 116 33.49 21.55 16.38
C PRO A 116 33.64 22.95 15.75
N PRO A 117 33.70 24.01 16.57
CA PRO A 117 33.89 25.37 16.07
C PRO A 117 35.15 25.42 15.21
N ALA A 118 35.08 26.09 14.05
CA ALA A 118 36.27 26.40 13.29
C ALA A 118 37.05 27.44 14.09
N ASP A 119 38.17 27.03 14.65
CA ASP A 119 39.12 27.90 15.33
C ASP A 119 39.61 28.97 14.34
N GLY A 120 39.58 30.23 14.77
CA GLY A 120 40.14 31.39 14.07
C GLY A 120 41.56 31.71 14.49
#